data_AF-A0A1I0F4H4-F1
#
_entry.id   AF-A0A1I0F4H4-F1
#
_cell.length_a   1.000
_cell.length_b   1.000
_cell.length_c   1.000
_cell.angle_alpha   90.00
_cell.angle_beta   90.00
_cell.angle_gamma   90.00
#
_symmetry.space_group_name_H-M   'P 1'
#
loop_
_entity.id
_entity.type
_entity.pdbx_description
1 polymer ?
#
loop_
_entity_poly.entity_id
_entity_poly.type
_entity_poly.pdbx_seq_one_letter_code
_entity_poly.pdbx_strand_id
1 'polypeptide(L)'
;MKKSYAAKRFQDFAEQCHDTSPLYEELSSNIARDEEILTLCAYTKKGQPVPNLLFAAVQYLLMKGKKHPLADFYASYVDKPKDIAHSYPHFKDFCLKFKDDIVPLLQTKNVQTNEVRRCAYLYPCFCYMYEITQKPIALIEIGTSAGLQLLWDQYSYSYGTNQIYGNQQAEVHLQSEIIGPVPSLRPISPPVLKRIGVDLHINDVTNDEDLQWLKSLIWPEHSDEGNYLRKLRKF
;
A
#
# COMPACT_ATOMS: atom_id res chain seq x y z
N MET A 1 5.21 4.97 23.60
CA MET A 1 5.81 6.01 22.72
C MET A 1 5.41 7.41 23.24
N LYS A 2 6.25 8.45 23.11
CA LYS A 2 5.88 9.82 23.55
C LYS A 2 4.80 10.40 22.63
N LYS A 3 3.76 11.03 23.18
CA LYS A 3 2.66 11.65 22.39
C LYS A 3 3.17 12.71 21.40
N SER A 4 4.13 13.54 21.81
CA SER A 4 4.74 14.56 20.95
C SER A 4 5.41 13.99 19.70
N TYR A 5 5.99 12.80 19.79
CA TYR A 5 6.55 12.11 18.63
C TYR A 5 5.45 11.66 17.67
N ALA A 6 4.37 11.05 18.18
CA ALA A 6 3.23 10.64 17.36
C ALA A 6 2.58 11.85 16.68
N ALA A 7 2.38 12.95 17.41
CA ALA A 7 1.83 14.19 16.86
C ALA A 7 2.66 14.71 15.69
N LYS A 8 3.99 14.76 15.82
CA LYS A 8 4.88 15.17 14.72
C LYS A 8 4.77 14.23 13.52
N ARG A 9 4.67 12.91 13.75
CA ARG A 9 4.48 11.95 12.65
C ARG A 9 3.17 12.15 11.90
N PHE A 10 2.08 12.51 12.57
CA PHE A 10 0.83 12.84 11.88
C PHE A 10 0.93 14.17 11.11
N GLN A 11 1.65 15.17 11.62
CA GLN A 11 1.91 16.40 10.85
C GLN A 11 2.70 16.11 9.57
N ASP A 12 3.81 15.37 9.69
CA ASP A 12 4.64 15.00 8.54
C ASP A 12 3.87 14.11 7.54
N PHE A 13 2.92 13.31 8.03
CA PHE A 13 2.11 12.43 7.20
C PHE A 13 0.98 13.19 6.49
N ALA A 14 0.40 14.22 7.12
CA ALA A 14 -0.55 15.11 6.45
C ALA A 14 0.09 15.77 5.22
N GLU A 15 1.34 16.24 5.35
CA GLU A 15 2.11 16.80 4.23
C GLU A 15 2.37 15.76 3.12
N GLN A 16 2.58 14.48 3.47
CA GLN A 16 2.75 13.39 2.49
C GLN A 16 1.45 13.02 1.76
N CYS A 17 0.32 13.17 2.43
CA CYS A 17 -1.00 12.89 1.87
C CYS A 17 -1.50 14.01 0.95
N HIS A 18 -0.86 15.18 0.96
CA HIS A 18 -1.24 16.30 0.12
C HIS A 18 -1.38 15.88 -1.35
N ASP A 19 -2.46 16.32 -1.99
CA ASP A 19 -2.85 16.00 -3.37
C ASP A 19 -3.12 14.51 -3.69
N THR A 20 -2.90 13.58 -2.76
CA THR A 20 -2.97 12.13 -3.02
C THR A 20 -4.02 11.41 -2.17
N SER A 21 -4.20 11.82 -0.91
CA SER A 21 -5.25 11.30 -0.02
C SER A 21 -5.81 12.42 0.87
N PRO A 22 -6.78 13.20 0.36
CA PRO A 22 -7.40 14.29 1.10
C PRO A 22 -8.03 13.83 2.42
N LEU A 23 -8.59 12.62 2.48
CA LEU A 23 -9.15 12.09 3.72
C LEU A 23 -8.05 11.90 4.79
N TYR A 24 -6.93 11.28 4.44
CA TYR A 24 -5.85 11.04 5.41
C TYR A 24 -5.11 12.33 5.78
N GLU A 25 -5.02 13.31 4.88
CA GLU A 25 -4.52 14.64 5.19
C GLU A 25 -5.36 15.33 6.28
N GLU A 26 -6.69 15.35 6.10
CA GLU A 26 -7.65 15.93 7.05
C GLU A 26 -7.60 15.21 8.40
N LEU A 27 -7.67 13.88 8.39
CA LEU A 27 -7.61 13.09 9.62
C LEU A 27 -6.28 13.29 10.35
N SER A 28 -5.15 13.26 9.64
CA SER A 28 -3.83 13.39 10.25
C SER A 28 -3.62 14.76 10.89
N SER A 29 -4.08 15.83 10.22
CA SER A 29 -4.00 17.20 10.73
C SER A 29 -4.76 17.36 12.05
N ASN A 30 -5.92 16.73 12.17
CA ASN A 30 -6.72 16.74 13.40
C ASN A 30 -6.12 15.83 14.50
N ILE A 31 -5.68 14.61 14.15
CA ILE A 31 -5.07 13.65 15.11
C ILE A 31 -3.82 14.25 15.77
N ALA A 32 -3.02 15.00 15.02
CA ALA A 32 -1.81 15.64 15.54
C ALA A 32 -2.08 16.57 16.74
N ARG A 33 -3.32 17.00 16.96
CA ARG A 33 -3.76 17.92 18.02
C ARG A 33 -4.66 17.24 19.06
N ASP A 34 -4.96 15.95 18.92
CA ASP A 34 -5.92 15.25 19.79
C ASP A 34 -5.22 14.29 20.76
N GLU A 35 -5.26 14.63 22.04
CA GLU A 35 -4.56 13.85 23.06
C GLU A 35 -5.10 12.44 23.27
N GLU A 36 -6.39 12.19 23.03
CA GLU A 36 -7.00 10.88 23.24
C GLU A 36 -6.56 9.90 22.15
N ILE A 37 -6.60 10.36 20.90
CA ILE A 37 -6.13 9.55 19.77
C ILE A 37 -4.61 9.37 19.82
N LEU A 38 -3.85 10.39 20.22
CA LEU A 38 -2.40 10.24 20.43
C LEU A 38 -2.07 9.26 21.57
N THR A 39 -2.94 9.14 22.57
CA THR A 39 -2.81 8.13 23.63
C THR A 39 -3.07 6.73 23.08
N LEU A 40 -4.09 6.55 22.24
CA LEU A 40 -4.33 5.30 21.51
C LEU A 40 -3.12 4.91 20.65
N CYS A 41 -2.52 5.87 19.94
CA CYS A 41 -1.34 5.63 19.12
C CYS A 41 -0.14 5.14 19.92
N ALA A 42 -0.06 5.39 21.23
CA ALA A 42 1.06 4.99 22.07
C ALA A 42 1.22 3.46 22.19
N TYR A 43 0.18 2.68 21.87
CA TYR A 43 0.20 1.21 21.79
C TYR A 43 0.92 0.69 20.54
N THR A 44 1.24 1.56 19.57
CA THR A 44 1.97 1.17 18.35
C THR A 44 3.32 0.55 18.66
N LYS A 45 3.57 -0.62 18.07
CA LYS A 45 4.86 -1.31 18.13
C LYS A 45 6.00 -0.40 17.68
N LYS A 46 7.13 -0.44 18.40
CA LYS A 46 8.31 0.37 18.09
C LYS A 46 8.81 0.09 16.66
N GLY A 47 9.14 1.15 15.94
CA GLY A 47 9.66 1.08 14.56
C GLY A 47 8.60 1.03 13.47
N GLN A 48 7.31 0.95 13.83
CA GLN A 48 6.22 1.02 12.86
C GLN A 48 5.82 2.48 12.54
N PRO A 49 5.44 2.79 11.29
CA PRO A 49 4.88 4.08 10.93
C PRO A 49 3.48 4.23 11.53
N VAL A 50 3.38 5.08 12.54
CA VAL A 50 2.18 5.23 13.39
C VAL A 50 0.94 5.62 12.59
N PRO A 51 0.97 6.60 11.67
CA PRO A 51 -0.21 6.98 10.91
C PRO A 51 -0.75 5.83 10.06
N ASN A 52 0.11 5.20 9.25
CA ASN A 52 -0.26 4.06 8.42
C ASN A 52 -0.86 2.91 9.25
N LEU A 53 -0.28 2.61 10.42
CA LEU A 53 -0.75 1.49 11.24
C LEU A 53 -2.12 1.78 11.85
N LEU A 54 -2.36 3.00 12.34
CA LEU A 54 -3.66 3.39 12.88
C LEU A 54 -4.73 3.37 11.79
N PHE A 55 -4.45 3.99 10.64
CA PHE A 55 -5.42 4.04 9.54
C PHE A 55 -5.71 2.64 8.99
N ALA A 56 -4.70 1.79 8.86
CA ALA A 56 -4.90 0.40 8.47
C ALA A 56 -5.72 -0.40 9.50
N ALA A 57 -5.49 -0.21 10.80
CA ALA A 57 -6.31 -0.85 11.82
C ALA A 57 -7.80 -0.45 11.70
N VAL A 58 -8.08 0.84 11.46
CA VAL A 58 -9.44 1.34 11.25
C VAL A 58 -10.05 0.73 9.98
N GLN A 59 -9.34 0.79 8.84
CA GLN A 59 -9.81 0.20 7.59
C GLN A 59 -10.04 -1.32 7.72
N TYR A 60 -9.13 -2.03 8.36
CA TYR A 60 -9.24 -3.46 8.58
C TYR A 60 -10.53 -3.83 9.34
N LEU A 61 -10.86 -3.08 10.39
CA LEU A 61 -12.08 -3.29 11.16
C LEU A 61 -13.35 -2.94 10.37
N LEU A 62 -13.33 -1.88 9.57
CA LEU A 62 -14.42 -1.55 8.64
C LEU A 62 -14.61 -2.69 7.61
N MET A 63 -13.54 -3.19 7.01
CA MET A 63 -13.56 -4.33 6.08
C MET A 63 -14.08 -5.62 6.72
N LYS A 64 -13.76 -5.85 8.00
CA LYS A 64 -14.29 -6.98 8.80
C LYS A 64 -15.76 -6.80 9.20
N GLY A 65 -16.40 -5.72 8.80
CA GLY A 65 -17.85 -5.51 8.95
C GLY A 65 -18.25 -4.74 10.20
N LYS A 66 -17.34 -4.05 10.90
CA LYS A 66 -17.71 -3.14 11.98
C LYS A 66 -18.50 -1.97 11.38
N LYS A 67 -19.82 -1.95 11.62
CA LYS A 67 -20.71 -0.92 11.08
C LYS A 67 -20.52 0.41 11.80
N HIS A 68 -20.22 1.46 11.05
CA HIS A 68 -20.06 2.81 11.58
C HIS A 68 -20.26 3.87 10.47
N PRO A 69 -20.82 5.06 10.79
CA PRO A 69 -20.93 6.17 9.83
C PRO A 69 -19.61 6.67 9.23
N LEU A 70 -18.47 6.29 9.84
CA LEU A 70 -17.13 6.61 9.33
C LEU A 70 -16.91 6.01 7.93
N ALA A 71 -17.51 4.86 7.62
CA ALA A 71 -17.35 4.22 6.31
C ALA A 71 -17.81 5.12 5.16
N ASP A 72 -18.78 6.01 5.39
CA ASP A 72 -19.34 6.91 4.38
C ASP A 72 -18.36 8.00 3.91
N PHE A 73 -17.19 8.13 4.54
CA PHE A 73 -16.15 9.08 4.14
C PHE A 73 -15.04 8.44 3.29
N TYR A 74 -15.01 7.11 3.20
CA TYR A 74 -13.94 6.38 2.52
C TYR A 74 -14.35 6.05 1.08
N ALA A 75 -13.64 6.60 0.10
CA ALA A 75 -13.84 6.31 -1.33
C ALA A 75 -13.68 4.82 -1.68
N SER A 76 -12.95 4.06 -0.86
CA SER A 76 -12.83 2.60 -1.00
C SER A 76 -14.11 1.81 -0.65
N TYR A 77 -15.07 2.40 0.06
CA TYR A 77 -16.30 1.72 0.49
C TYR A 77 -17.57 2.29 -0.14
N VAL A 78 -17.55 3.53 -0.64
CA VAL A 78 -18.72 4.21 -1.21
C VAL A 78 -18.36 4.98 -2.48
N ASP A 79 -19.28 5.00 -3.44
CA ASP A 79 -19.09 5.72 -4.73
C ASP A 79 -19.03 7.24 -4.56
N LYS A 80 -19.74 7.77 -3.55
CA LYS A 80 -19.83 9.20 -3.25
C LYS A 80 -19.57 9.45 -1.77
N PRO A 81 -18.29 9.63 -1.39
CA PRO A 81 -17.93 9.97 -0.02
C PRO A 81 -18.62 11.25 0.45
N LYS A 82 -18.93 11.32 1.74
CA LYS A 82 -19.34 12.55 2.42
C LYS A 82 -18.18 13.55 2.46
N ASP A 83 -18.52 14.80 2.74
CA ASP A 83 -17.56 15.89 2.88
C ASP A 83 -16.51 15.60 3.97
N ILE A 84 -15.25 15.48 3.55
CA ILE A 84 -14.11 15.10 4.39
C ILE A 84 -13.91 16.06 5.57
N ALA A 85 -14.29 17.33 5.45
CA ALA A 85 -14.17 18.32 6.53
C ALA A 85 -14.96 17.91 7.80
N HIS A 86 -15.94 17.01 7.65
CA HIS A 86 -16.75 16.48 8.75
C HIS A 86 -16.34 15.05 9.17
N SER A 87 -15.25 14.51 8.63
CA SER A 87 -14.83 13.12 8.85
C SER A 87 -14.24 12.89 10.24
N TYR A 88 -13.50 13.87 10.79
CA TYR A 88 -12.71 13.67 12.00
C TYR A 88 -13.53 13.28 13.25
N PRO A 89 -14.68 13.91 13.55
CA PRO A 89 -15.52 13.48 14.67
C PRO A 89 -15.94 12.00 14.58
N HIS A 90 -16.28 11.53 13.38
CA HIS A 90 -16.63 10.12 13.15
C HIS A 90 -15.42 9.19 13.25
N PHE A 91 -14.25 9.66 12.85
CA PHE A 91 -13.01 8.91 13.01
C PHE A 91 -12.64 8.73 14.47
N LYS A 92 -12.70 9.81 15.25
CA LYS A 92 -12.47 9.79 16.69
C LYS A 92 -13.47 8.87 17.40
N ASP A 93 -14.77 9.01 17.11
CA ASP A 93 -15.82 8.16 17.69
C ASP A 93 -15.55 6.67 17.39
N PHE A 94 -15.20 6.33 16.15
CA PHE A 94 -14.83 4.96 15.79
C PHE A 94 -13.64 4.44 16.60
N CYS A 95 -12.56 5.23 16.68
CA CYS A 95 -11.35 4.85 17.39
C CYS A 95 -11.58 4.61 18.88
N LEU A 96 -12.41 5.44 19.51
CA LEU A 96 -12.74 5.30 20.93
C LEU A 96 -13.70 4.13 21.17
N LYS A 97 -14.71 3.98 20.31
CA LYS A 97 -15.71 2.91 20.39
C LYS A 97 -15.11 1.52 20.19
N PHE A 98 -14.17 1.38 19.26
CA PHE A 98 -13.53 0.09 18.92
C PHE A 98 -12.08 0.01 19.42
N LYS A 99 -11.75 0.77 20.46
CA LYS A 99 -10.41 0.83 21.05
C LYS A 99 -9.84 -0.55 21.38
N ASP A 100 -10.65 -1.42 21.98
CA ASP A 100 -10.22 -2.76 22.40
C ASP A 100 -9.95 -3.70 21.22
N ASP A 101 -10.55 -3.43 20.06
CA ASP A 101 -10.22 -4.13 18.80
C ASP A 101 -8.97 -3.52 18.12
N ILE A 102 -8.77 -2.19 18.22
CA ILE A 102 -7.66 -1.47 17.57
C ILE A 102 -6.33 -1.73 18.27
N VAL A 103 -6.29 -1.69 19.60
CA VAL A 103 -5.05 -1.83 20.38
C VAL A 103 -4.27 -3.11 20.03
N PRO A 104 -4.90 -4.31 19.96
CA PRO A 104 -4.20 -5.52 19.52
C PRO A 104 -3.58 -5.40 18.14
N LEU A 105 -4.24 -4.75 17.18
CA LEU A 105 -3.72 -4.54 15.82
C LEU A 105 -2.48 -3.64 15.85
N LEU A 106 -2.51 -2.54 16.61
CA LEU A 106 -1.37 -1.63 16.77
C LEU A 106 -0.14 -2.30 17.39
N GLN A 107 -0.35 -3.32 18.23
CA GLN A 107 0.71 -4.03 18.94
C GLN A 107 1.30 -5.19 18.12
N THR A 108 0.50 -5.84 17.28
CA THR A 108 0.85 -7.12 16.65
C THR A 108 1.11 -7.02 15.16
N LYS A 109 0.37 -6.18 14.44
CA LYS A 109 0.49 -6.08 12.98
C LYS A 109 1.66 -5.17 12.59
N ASN A 110 2.19 -5.39 11.39
CA ASN A 110 3.25 -4.57 10.80
C ASN A 110 2.73 -3.87 9.53
N VAL A 111 3.17 -2.65 9.31
CA VAL A 111 3.02 -1.96 8.03
C VAL A 111 4.05 -2.52 7.07
N GLN A 112 3.58 -3.12 5.98
CA GLN A 112 4.42 -3.68 4.93
C GLN A 112 3.87 -3.27 3.57
N THR A 113 4.63 -2.46 2.84
CA THR A 113 4.20 -1.94 1.53
C THR A 113 4.57 -2.92 0.43
N ASN A 114 3.61 -3.26 -0.43
CA ASN A 114 3.80 -4.10 -1.60
C ASN A 114 3.50 -3.28 -2.86
N GLU A 115 4.27 -2.22 -3.09
CA GLU A 115 4.01 -1.27 -4.17
C GLU A 115 4.39 -1.86 -5.54
N VAL A 116 3.44 -2.55 -6.16
CA VAL A 116 3.60 -3.26 -7.45
C VAL A 116 4.03 -2.30 -8.56
N ARG A 117 3.65 -1.01 -8.49
CA ARG A 117 4.03 -0.02 -9.51
C ARG A 117 5.52 0.25 -9.57
N ARG A 118 6.30 -0.13 -8.55
CA ARG A 118 7.78 -0.09 -8.64
C ARG A 118 8.32 -0.93 -9.79
N CYS A 119 7.61 -1.99 -10.16
CA CYS A 119 8.00 -2.80 -11.31
C CYS A 119 8.00 -1.99 -12.62
N ALA A 120 7.22 -0.92 -12.74
CA ALA A 120 7.20 -0.07 -13.94
C ALA A 120 8.54 0.65 -14.19
N TYR A 121 9.23 1.13 -13.16
CA TYR A 121 10.57 1.70 -13.36
C TYR A 121 11.70 0.65 -13.31
N LEU A 122 11.44 -0.54 -12.75
CA LEU A 122 12.42 -1.64 -12.74
C LEU A 122 12.47 -2.41 -14.07
N TYR A 123 11.34 -2.53 -14.78
CA TYR A 123 11.26 -3.28 -16.03
C TYR A 123 12.26 -2.80 -17.10
N PRO A 124 12.42 -1.49 -17.36
CA PRO A 124 13.44 -1.00 -18.29
C PRO A 124 14.87 -1.33 -17.83
N CYS A 125 15.15 -1.30 -16.52
CA CYS A 125 16.46 -1.68 -15.98
C CYS A 125 16.78 -3.16 -16.27
N PHE A 126 15.80 -4.04 -16.08
CA PHE A 126 15.95 -5.47 -16.40
C PHE A 126 16.10 -5.72 -17.90
N CYS A 127 15.37 -4.99 -18.74
CA CYS A 127 15.54 -5.03 -20.20
C CYS A 127 16.97 -4.64 -20.60
N TYR A 128 17.47 -3.52 -20.07
CA TYR A 128 18.83 -3.04 -20.32
C TYR A 128 19.89 -4.03 -19.85
N MET A 129 19.77 -4.57 -18.63
CA MET A 129 20.66 -5.60 -18.11
C MET A 129 20.71 -6.84 -19.02
N TYR A 130 19.56 -7.29 -19.51
CA TYR A 130 19.51 -8.43 -20.42
C TYR A 130 20.15 -8.10 -21.77
N GLU A 131 19.94 -6.90 -22.30
CA GLU A 131 20.54 -6.46 -23.56
C GLU A 131 22.07 -6.51 -23.52
N ILE A 132 22.68 -6.05 -22.43
CA ILE A 132 24.15 -6.04 -22.30
C ILE A 132 24.74 -7.40 -21.91
N THR A 133 23.99 -8.26 -21.20
CA THR A 133 24.53 -9.54 -20.69
C THR A 133 24.14 -10.77 -21.50
N GLN A 134 22.99 -10.72 -22.18
CA GLN A 134 22.33 -11.86 -22.82
C GLN A 134 22.17 -13.08 -21.89
N LYS A 135 22.00 -12.83 -20.58
CA LYS A 135 21.86 -13.88 -19.55
C LYS A 135 20.52 -13.75 -18.81
N PRO A 136 19.87 -14.88 -18.45
CA PRO A 136 18.69 -14.86 -17.60
C PRO A 136 18.92 -14.13 -16.27
N ILE A 137 17.87 -13.47 -15.76
CA ILE A 137 17.93 -12.66 -14.54
C ILE A 137 17.62 -13.53 -13.32
N ALA A 138 18.47 -13.43 -12.29
CA ALA A 138 18.18 -13.94 -10.95
C ALA A 138 17.95 -12.76 -10.00
N LEU A 139 16.83 -12.77 -9.27
CA LEU A 139 16.45 -11.69 -8.35
C LEU A 139 16.54 -12.15 -6.89
N ILE A 140 17.09 -11.28 -6.05
CA ILE A 140 17.05 -11.37 -4.60
C ILE A 140 16.41 -10.09 -4.07
N GLU A 141 15.25 -10.19 -3.43
CA GLU A 141 14.57 -9.06 -2.80
C GLU A 141 14.65 -9.19 -1.27
N ILE A 142 15.17 -8.15 -0.62
CA ILE A 142 15.24 -8.05 0.84
C ILE A 142 14.08 -7.15 1.30
N GLY A 143 13.28 -7.64 2.24
CA GLY A 143 12.03 -6.98 2.64
C GLY A 143 10.90 -7.20 1.64
N THR A 144 10.79 -8.43 1.09
CA THR A 144 9.88 -8.76 -0.02
C THR A 144 8.39 -8.71 0.35
N SER A 145 8.05 -8.72 1.64
CA SER A 145 6.69 -8.80 2.16
C SER A 145 5.88 -9.95 1.53
N ALA A 146 5.00 -9.68 0.57
CA ALA A 146 4.21 -10.69 -0.14
C ALA A 146 4.85 -11.16 -1.47
N GLY A 147 6.07 -10.71 -1.80
CA GLY A 147 6.77 -11.19 -3.00
C GLY A 147 6.35 -10.54 -4.32
N LEU A 148 5.51 -9.50 -4.30
CA LEU A 148 4.88 -9.01 -5.53
C LEU A 148 5.88 -8.37 -6.49
N GLN A 149 6.99 -7.81 -6.03
CA GLN A 149 8.01 -7.26 -6.93
C GLN A 149 8.86 -8.35 -7.59
N LEU A 150 8.95 -9.55 -7.01
CA LEU A 150 9.64 -10.70 -7.62
C LEU A 150 8.92 -11.20 -8.88
N LEU A 151 7.62 -10.91 -9.01
CA LEU A 151 6.77 -11.31 -10.14
C LEU A 151 6.76 -10.31 -11.29
N TRP A 152 7.71 -9.38 -11.34
CA TRP A 152 7.77 -8.31 -12.35
C TRP A 152 7.63 -8.83 -13.81
N ASP A 153 8.16 -10.00 -14.14
CA ASP A 153 8.10 -10.55 -15.50
C ASP A 153 6.72 -11.15 -15.84
N GLN A 154 5.86 -11.34 -14.83
CA GLN A 154 4.48 -11.82 -14.98
C GLN A 154 3.49 -10.68 -15.26
N TYR A 155 3.93 -9.42 -15.20
CA TYR A 155 3.10 -8.24 -15.46
C TYR A 155 3.21 -7.76 -16.90
N SER A 156 2.23 -6.94 -17.31
CA SER A 156 2.30 -6.14 -18.53
C SER A 156 2.51 -4.67 -18.21
N TYR A 157 3.12 -3.95 -19.14
CA TYR A 157 3.52 -2.55 -18.97
C TYR A 157 3.10 -1.69 -20.15
N SER A 158 2.72 -0.44 -19.90
CA SER A 158 2.62 0.61 -20.93
C SER A 158 3.22 1.91 -20.41
N TYR A 159 3.80 2.69 -21.34
CA TYR A 159 4.57 3.91 -21.02
C TYR A 159 4.09 5.10 -21.85
N GLY A 160 2.87 5.59 -21.59
CA GLY A 160 2.27 6.71 -22.33
C GLY A 160 1.98 6.45 -23.81
N THR A 161 2.10 5.20 -24.28
CA THR A 161 1.81 4.78 -25.65
C THR A 161 0.86 3.58 -25.65
N ASN A 162 0.23 3.30 -26.80
CA ASN A 162 -0.64 2.13 -26.95
C ASN A 162 0.13 0.79 -27.03
N GLN A 163 1.46 0.83 -26.86
CA GLN A 163 2.30 -0.36 -26.91
C GLN A 163 2.34 -1.04 -25.54
N ILE A 164 2.10 -2.36 -25.54
CA ILE A 164 2.15 -3.21 -24.36
C ILE A 164 3.47 -4.01 -24.38
N TYR A 165 4.17 -4.00 -23.25
CA TYR A 165 5.40 -4.74 -23.02
C TYR A 165 5.22 -5.79 -21.93
N GLY A 166 6.13 -6.77 -21.88
CA GLY A 166 6.13 -7.82 -20.86
C GLY A 166 5.18 -8.96 -21.20
N ASN A 167 4.47 -9.49 -20.20
CA ASN A 167 3.53 -10.59 -20.39
C ASN A 167 2.19 -10.08 -20.95
N GLN A 168 1.94 -10.31 -22.24
CA GLN A 168 0.71 -9.87 -22.92
C GLN A 168 -0.59 -10.47 -22.37
N GLN A 169 -0.50 -11.56 -21.59
CA GLN A 169 -1.66 -12.22 -20.97
C GLN A 169 -1.78 -11.91 -19.47
N ALA A 170 -0.99 -10.95 -18.96
CA ALA A 170 -0.99 -10.61 -17.55
C ALA A 170 -2.35 -10.05 -17.09
N GLU A 171 -2.85 -10.51 -15.95
CA GLU A 171 -4.01 -9.89 -15.31
C GLU A 171 -3.70 -8.48 -14.76
N VAL A 172 -2.43 -8.22 -14.46
CA VAL A 172 -1.92 -6.95 -13.94
C VAL A 172 -1.24 -6.17 -15.06
N HIS A 173 -1.79 -4.99 -15.33
CA HIS A 173 -1.22 -4.00 -16.25
C HIS A 173 -0.76 -2.78 -15.46
N LEU A 174 0.52 -2.44 -15.58
CA LEU A 174 1.14 -1.30 -14.92
C LEU A 174 1.36 -0.19 -15.94
N GLN A 175 0.78 0.97 -15.68
CA GLN A 175 0.89 2.13 -16.56
C GLN A 175 1.82 3.16 -15.91
N SER A 176 2.68 3.74 -16.73
CA SER A 176 3.56 4.84 -16.31
C SER A 176 3.78 5.79 -17.49
N GLU A 177 4.47 6.89 -17.23
CA GLU A 177 4.88 7.85 -18.25
C GLU A 177 6.41 7.96 -18.21
N ILE A 178 7.02 8.05 -19.40
CA ILE A 178 8.46 8.30 -19.51
C ILE A 178 8.67 9.81 -19.59
N ILE A 179 9.37 10.34 -18.59
CA ILE A 179 9.88 11.71 -18.62
C ILE A 179 11.34 11.65 -19.06
N GLY A 180 11.63 12.15 -20.26
CA GLY A 180 12.97 12.17 -20.84
C GLY A 180 13.20 11.08 -21.91
N PRO A 181 14.44 10.60 -22.10
CA PRO A 181 14.75 9.61 -23.13
C PRO A 181 14.02 8.28 -22.91
N VAL A 182 13.54 7.69 -24.00
CA VAL A 182 12.91 6.37 -23.97
C VAL A 182 13.96 5.29 -23.63
N PRO A 183 13.80 4.52 -22.55
CA PRO A 183 14.74 3.47 -22.19
C PRO A 183 14.55 2.24 -23.09
N SER A 184 15.49 1.29 -23.01
CA SER A 184 15.33 -0.01 -23.68
C SER A 184 14.13 -0.75 -23.12
N LEU A 185 13.12 -0.98 -23.96
CA LEU A 185 11.89 -1.68 -23.63
C LEU A 185 11.73 -2.89 -24.55
N ARG A 186 11.81 -4.10 -23.99
CA ARG A 186 11.59 -5.32 -24.76
C ARG A 186 10.09 -5.62 -24.85
N PRO A 187 9.57 -6.07 -26.01
CA PRO A 187 8.19 -6.54 -26.13
C PRO A 187 7.87 -7.72 -25.20
N ILE A 188 8.87 -8.57 -24.94
CA ILE A 188 8.78 -9.74 -24.06
C ILE A 188 9.78 -9.58 -22.92
N SER A 189 9.35 -9.85 -21.70
CA SER A 189 10.18 -9.82 -20.49
C SER A 189 11.46 -10.66 -20.66
N PRO A 190 12.62 -10.17 -20.20
CA PRO A 190 13.80 -11.00 -20.06
C PRO A 190 13.53 -12.31 -19.29
N PRO A 191 14.16 -13.43 -19.66
CA PRO A 191 13.95 -14.71 -18.98
C PRO A 191 14.43 -14.63 -17.52
N VAL A 192 13.62 -15.13 -16.60
CA VAL A 192 13.93 -15.21 -15.17
C VAL A 192 14.45 -16.61 -14.84
N LEU A 193 15.66 -16.68 -14.28
CA LEU A 193 16.27 -17.92 -13.81
C LEU A 193 15.80 -18.29 -12.40
N LYS A 194 15.76 -17.32 -11.49
CA LYS A 194 15.48 -17.56 -10.08
C LYS A 194 14.90 -16.31 -9.41
N ARG A 195 13.98 -16.54 -8.47
CA ARG A 195 13.43 -15.53 -7.57
C ARG A 195 13.70 -15.97 -6.13
N ILE A 196 14.28 -15.09 -5.33
CA ILE A 196 14.51 -15.32 -3.90
C ILE A 196 14.00 -14.11 -3.14
N GLY A 197 12.96 -14.30 -2.34
CA GLY A 197 12.49 -13.32 -1.38
C GLY A 197 13.06 -13.60 0.00
N VAL A 198 13.50 -12.56 0.71
CA VAL A 198 13.96 -12.64 2.09
C VAL A 198 13.23 -11.59 2.90
N ASP A 199 12.42 -12.00 3.87
CA ASP A 199 11.70 -11.10 4.78
C ASP A 199 11.67 -11.67 6.20
N LEU A 200 11.56 -10.79 7.19
CA LEU A 200 11.36 -11.14 8.60
C LEU A 200 9.89 -11.49 8.90
N HIS A 201 8.96 -11.03 8.07
CA HIS A 201 7.53 -11.33 8.11
C HIS A 201 7.00 -11.50 6.69
N ILE A 202 6.88 -12.74 6.24
CA ILE A 202 6.29 -13.05 4.94
C ILE A 202 4.77 -12.96 5.08
N ASN A 203 4.11 -12.16 4.25
CA ASN A 203 2.65 -12.14 4.16
C ASN A 203 2.20 -13.13 3.09
N ASP A 204 1.27 -14.02 3.43
CA ASP A 204 0.72 -15.00 2.51
C ASP A 204 -0.58 -14.46 1.90
N VAL A 205 -0.54 -14.01 0.64
CA VAL A 205 -1.73 -13.50 -0.06
C VAL A 205 -2.80 -14.56 -0.34
N THR A 206 -2.49 -15.85 -0.16
CA THR A 206 -3.48 -16.93 -0.22
C THR A 206 -4.30 -17.04 1.08
N ASN A 207 -3.74 -16.55 2.20
CA ASN A 207 -4.42 -16.38 3.48
C ASN A 207 -5.30 -15.13 3.46
N ASP A 208 -6.59 -15.30 3.75
CA ASP A 208 -7.55 -14.20 3.68
C ASP A 208 -7.29 -13.10 4.74
N GLU A 209 -6.71 -13.43 5.89
CA GLU A 209 -6.40 -12.47 6.94
C GLU A 209 -5.23 -11.56 6.55
N ASP A 210 -4.15 -12.14 6.03
CA ASP A 210 -2.99 -11.41 5.53
C ASP A 210 -3.37 -10.54 4.33
N LEU A 211 -4.15 -11.09 3.39
CA LEU A 211 -4.65 -10.34 2.25
C LEU A 211 -5.52 -9.14 2.68
N GLN A 212 -6.41 -9.33 3.67
CA GLN A 212 -7.24 -8.25 4.19
C GLN A 212 -6.40 -7.20 4.93
N TRP A 213 -5.38 -7.62 5.67
CA TRP A 213 -4.45 -6.69 6.31
C TRP A 213 -3.68 -5.87 5.27
N LEU A 214 -3.11 -6.51 4.24
CA LEU A 214 -2.41 -5.81 3.16
C LEU A 214 -3.31 -4.82 2.43
N LYS A 215 -4.57 -5.18 2.18
CA LYS A 215 -5.57 -4.27 1.61
C LYS A 215 -5.86 -3.08 2.50
N SER A 216 -5.91 -3.28 3.82
CA SER A 216 -6.17 -2.17 4.76
C SER A 216 -5.04 -1.12 4.81
N LEU A 217 -3.83 -1.47 4.33
CA LEU A 217 -2.71 -0.55 4.22
C LEU A 217 -2.78 0.35 2.98
N ILE A 218 -3.69 0.05 2.04
CA ILE A 218 -3.90 0.84 0.82
C ILE A 218 -4.78 2.03 1.13
N TRP A 219 -4.39 3.20 0.61
CA TRP A 219 -5.07 4.43 0.93
C TRP A 219 -6.45 4.48 0.27
N PRO A 220 -7.44 5.16 0.88
CA PRO A 220 -8.83 5.10 0.44
C PRO A 220 -9.05 5.50 -1.02
N GLU A 221 -8.23 6.41 -1.53
CA GLU A 221 -8.26 6.94 -2.90
C GLU A 221 -7.46 6.09 -3.90
N HIS A 222 -6.60 5.18 -3.43
CA HIS A 222 -5.68 4.39 -4.26
C HIS A 222 -6.26 3.00 -4.64
N SER A 223 -7.52 2.97 -5.08
CA SER A 223 -8.27 1.72 -5.31
C SER A 223 -7.63 0.74 -6.30
N ASP A 224 -6.83 1.22 -7.26
CA ASP A 224 -6.13 0.38 -8.25
C ASP A 224 -5.10 -0.55 -7.60
N GLU A 225 -4.43 -0.13 -6.53
CA GLU A 225 -3.47 -0.97 -5.80
C GLU A 225 -4.16 -2.19 -5.19
N GLY A 226 -5.38 -2.02 -4.69
CA GLY A 226 -6.17 -3.10 -4.09
C GLY A 226 -6.58 -4.16 -5.10
N ASN A 227 -6.77 -3.74 -6.36
CA ASN A 227 -7.08 -4.63 -7.47
C ASN A 227 -5.88 -5.53 -7.83
N TYR A 228 -4.65 -5.03 -7.73
CA TYR A 228 -3.46 -5.83 -7.97
C TYR A 228 -3.34 -6.98 -6.96
N LEU A 229 -3.49 -6.70 -5.66
CA LEU A 229 -3.42 -7.74 -4.61
C LEU A 229 -4.39 -8.90 -4.84
N ARG A 230 -5.61 -8.63 -5.33
CA ARG A 230 -6.60 -9.68 -5.61
C ARG A 230 -6.19 -10.55 -6.80
N LYS A 231 -5.68 -9.95 -7.87
CA LYS A 231 -5.28 -10.64 -9.10
C LYS A 231 -4.06 -11.54 -8.87
N LEU A 232 -3.23 -11.17 -7.90
CA LEU A 232 -1.98 -11.86 -7.58
C LEU A 232 -2.12 -13.00 -6.58
N ARG A 233 -3.33 -13.30 -6.10
CA ARG A 233 -3.61 -14.46 -5.23
C ARG A 233 -3.27 -15.82 -5.87
N LYS A 234 -3.08 -15.88 -7.20
CA LYS A 234 -2.91 -17.11 -7.97
C LYS A 234 -1.45 -17.55 -8.18
N PHE A 235 -0.49 -16.72 -7.76
CA PHE A 235 0.95 -16.96 -7.92
C PHE A 235 1.60 -17.23 -6.56
#